data_AF-A0AAV3UF15-F1
#
_entry.id   AF-A0AAV3UF15-F1
#
_cell.length_a   1.000
_cell.length_b   1.000
_cell.length_c   1.000
_cell.angle_alpha   90.00
_cell.angle_beta   90.00
_cell.angle_gamma   90.00
#
_symmetry.space_group_name_H-M   'P 1'
#
loop_
_entity.id
_entity.type
_entity.pdbx_description
1 polymer ?
#
loop_
_entity_poly.entity_id
_entity_poly.type
_entity_poly.pdbx_seq_one_letter_code
_entity_poly.pdbx_strand_id
1 'polypeptide(L)'
;MNEDGSPDKRGVHRVKHDLASSQSLSTTVTVAVADVAGVEPAEIPEQLYDVIDPEALDKLFKSRDDGTSRRGGRLSFSLYGHHVTVRGDGSITVQPGLARIKQLGGNLLVVGSVPDSVVDTASTPLLGETSRNRTRLFALHDRSISTARSRLSMAGSIGKNAYIVDYHTDSRSTVAEDSVRILPEIERIDGDIDDFRDKIVATIRRLDAERGGFEPAELRFCFDTLRPLVETHDDALVDAFLGPICEALKDVSGMAHYVLPIEYDSPPVRAITSKFDAIVELRAGDSGPEQRWHLRETNYTTEWFDI
;
A
#
# COMPACT_ATOMS: atom_id res chain seq x y z
N MET A 1 -29.87 2.95 24.23
CA MET A 1 -28.52 2.91 24.83
C MET A 1 -27.65 2.38 23.72
N ASN A 2 -27.16 3.31 22.89
CA ASN A 2 -26.52 2.99 21.61
C ASN A 2 -25.03 2.95 21.89
N GLU A 3 -24.41 1.78 21.76
CA GLU A 3 -22.95 1.67 21.71
C GLU A 3 -22.51 2.14 20.33
N ASP A 4 -22.28 3.45 20.25
CA ASP A 4 -21.83 4.15 19.04
C ASP A 4 -20.34 3.86 18.78
N GLY A 5 -20.09 3.00 17.78
CA GLY A 5 -19.37 3.40 16.58
C GLY A 5 -17.92 3.88 16.67
N SER A 6 -17.25 3.84 17.82
CA SER A 6 -15.83 4.22 17.88
C SER A 6 -14.99 3.29 16.98
N PRO A 7 -14.18 3.84 16.05
CA PRO A 7 -13.33 3.03 15.18
C PRO A 7 -12.36 2.20 16.03
N ASP A 8 -12.30 0.88 15.78
CA ASP A 8 -11.26 0.03 16.39
C ASP A 8 -9.88 0.57 15.98
N LYS A 9 -8.84 0.36 16.79
CA LYS A 9 -7.43 0.76 16.52
C LYS A 9 -6.87 0.24 15.18
N ARG A 10 -7.64 -0.61 14.50
CA ARG A 10 -7.40 -1.15 13.16
C ARG A 10 -7.96 -0.27 12.02
N GLY A 11 -8.68 0.82 12.29
CA GLY A 11 -9.29 1.67 11.25
C GLY A 11 -10.48 1.00 10.56
N VAL A 12 -11.20 0.14 11.30
CA VAL A 12 -12.37 -0.59 10.82
C VAL A 12 -13.59 -0.09 11.57
N HIS A 13 -14.50 0.56 10.87
CA HIS A 13 -15.80 0.95 11.40
C HIS A 13 -16.80 -0.18 11.15
N ARG A 14 -17.61 -0.50 12.16
CA ARG A 14 -18.60 -1.58 12.09
C ARG A 14 -19.97 -1.06 12.46
N VAL A 15 -20.94 -1.35 11.60
CA VAL A 15 -22.35 -1.00 11.81
C VAL A 15 -23.18 -2.26 11.68
N LYS A 16 -24.25 -2.36 12.48
CA LYS A 16 -25.24 -3.43 12.35
C LYS A 16 -26.53 -2.85 11.78
N HIS A 17 -26.94 -3.33 10.62
CA HIS A 17 -28.22 -2.99 10.01
C HIS A 17 -29.27 -4.01 10.42
N ASP A 18 -30.45 -3.53 10.83
CA ASP A 18 -31.61 -4.37 11.10
C ASP A 18 -32.36 -4.65 9.79
N LEU A 19 -32.17 -5.86 9.26
CA LEU A 19 -32.78 -6.33 8.01
C LEU A 19 -34.32 -6.42 8.07
N ALA A 20 -34.92 -6.39 9.27
CA ALA A 20 -36.38 -6.39 9.45
C ALA A 20 -36.97 -4.96 9.52
N SER A 21 -36.11 -3.94 9.61
CA SER A 21 -36.56 -2.55 9.71
C SER A 21 -37.03 -1.99 8.35
N SER A 22 -37.73 -0.85 8.41
CA SER A 22 -38.13 -0.11 7.20
C SER A 22 -36.99 0.75 6.63
N GLN A 23 -35.86 0.87 7.33
CA GLN A 23 -34.68 1.56 6.82
C GLN A 23 -34.04 0.71 5.73
N SER A 24 -33.65 1.33 4.62
CA SER A 24 -32.92 0.62 3.56
C SER A 24 -31.47 0.37 3.98
N LEU A 25 -30.95 -0.78 3.56
CA LEU A 25 -29.56 -1.16 3.77
C LEU A 25 -28.63 -0.22 3.01
N SER A 26 -29.03 0.19 1.81
CA SER A 26 -28.36 1.20 0.99
C SER A 26 -28.13 2.51 1.76
N THR A 27 -29.15 3.04 2.46
CA THR A 27 -29.02 4.24 3.29
C THR A 27 -28.08 4.02 4.47
N THR A 28 -28.17 2.88 5.18
CA THR A 28 -27.24 2.58 6.28
C THR A 28 -25.79 2.52 5.80
N VAL A 29 -25.54 1.97 4.61
CA VAL A 29 -24.20 1.94 4.01
C VAL A 29 -23.70 3.36 3.71
N THR A 30 -24.50 4.20 3.05
CA THR A 30 -24.07 5.57 2.71
C THR A 30 -23.75 6.38 3.96
N VAL A 31 -24.60 6.29 5.00
CA VAL A 31 -24.35 6.97 6.29
C VAL A 31 -23.07 6.45 6.93
N ALA A 32 -22.87 5.13 6.99
CA ALA A 32 -21.66 4.55 7.57
C ALA A 32 -20.37 4.97 6.84
N VAL A 33 -20.42 5.17 5.52
CA VAL A 33 -19.27 5.69 4.75
C VAL A 33 -19.05 7.17 5.02
N ALA A 34 -20.12 7.97 5.06
CA ALA A 34 -20.07 9.40 5.38
C ALA A 34 -19.46 9.66 6.77
N ASP A 35 -19.91 8.90 7.77
CA ASP A 35 -19.42 8.97 9.15
C ASP A 35 -17.91 8.68 9.23
N VAL A 36 -17.42 7.69 8.49
CA VAL A 36 -15.98 7.35 8.46
C VAL A 36 -15.17 8.39 7.68
N ALA A 37 -15.74 8.95 6.62
CA ALA A 37 -15.11 10.00 5.82
C ALA A 37 -15.15 11.39 6.50
N GLY A 38 -15.99 11.57 7.53
CA GLY A 38 -16.15 12.85 8.23
C GLY A 38 -16.87 13.92 7.40
N VAL A 39 -17.73 13.51 6.48
CA VAL A 39 -18.51 14.41 5.60
C VAL A 39 -20.00 14.10 5.72
N GLU A 40 -20.87 15.00 5.27
CA GLU A 40 -22.30 14.70 5.20
C GLU A 40 -22.59 13.71 4.04
N PRO A 41 -23.58 12.80 4.16
CA PRO A 41 -23.92 11.86 3.09
C PRO A 41 -24.22 12.51 1.73
N ALA A 42 -24.74 13.74 1.73
CA ALA A 42 -25.05 14.50 0.52
C ALA A 42 -23.82 15.16 -0.13
N GLU A 43 -22.70 15.25 0.59
CA GLU A 43 -21.44 15.82 0.10
C GLU A 43 -20.54 14.76 -0.53
N ILE A 44 -20.88 13.47 -0.43
CA ILE A 44 -20.15 12.39 -1.10
C ILE A 44 -20.37 12.53 -2.63
N PRO A 45 -19.32 12.80 -3.42
CA PRO A 45 -19.47 12.99 -4.86
C PRO A 45 -19.77 11.69 -5.61
N GLU A 46 -19.19 10.57 -5.17
CA GLU A 46 -19.46 9.22 -5.72
C GLU A 46 -20.71 8.65 -5.06
N GLN A 47 -21.82 8.59 -5.80
CA GLN A 47 -23.06 8.09 -5.24
C GLN A 47 -23.05 6.56 -5.24
N LEU A 48 -23.75 5.95 -4.27
CA LEU A 48 -23.86 4.48 -4.19
C LEU A 48 -24.33 3.86 -5.52
N TYR A 49 -25.23 4.54 -6.23
CA TYR A 49 -25.76 4.13 -7.53
C TYR A 49 -24.70 3.99 -8.63
N ASP A 50 -23.60 4.74 -8.56
CA ASP A 50 -22.51 4.68 -9.55
C ASP A 50 -21.72 3.38 -9.46
N VAL A 51 -21.73 2.74 -8.29
CA VAL A 51 -20.99 1.49 -8.02
C VAL A 51 -21.92 0.29 -7.97
N ILE A 52 -23.09 0.44 -7.35
CA ILE A 52 -24.04 -0.65 -7.16
C ILE A 52 -25.48 -0.14 -7.17
N ASP A 53 -26.38 -0.90 -7.78
CA ASP A 53 -27.82 -0.64 -7.71
C ASP A 53 -28.31 -0.71 -6.24
N PRO A 54 -28.76 0.42 -5.64
CA PRO A 54 -29.22 0.47 -4.26
C PRO A 54 -30.44 -0.43 -4.02
N GLU A 55 -31.36 -0.53 -4.98
CA GLU A 55 -32.52 -1.40 -4.85
C GLU A 55 -32.13 -2.87 -4.87
N ALA A 56 -31.16 -3.24 -5.73
CA ALA A 56 -30.64 -4.59 -5.76
C ALA A 56 -29.95 -4.93 -4.44
N LEU A 57 -29.16 -4.01 -3.87
CA LEU A 57 -28.54 -4.16 -2.56
C LEU A 57 -29.59 -4.37 -1.46
N ASP A 58 -30.65 -3.56 -1.45
CA ASP A 58 -31.75 -3.65 -0.48
C ASP A 58 -32.54 -4.96 -0.60
N LYS A 59 -32.57 -5.56 -1.79
CA LYS A 59 -33.22 -6.86 -2.05
C LYS A 59 -32.28 -8.04 -1.82
N LEU A 60 -30.96 -7.83 -1.84
CA LEU A 60 -29.96 -8.92 -1.87
C LEU A 60 -30.00 -9.79 -0.60
N PHE A 61 -30.24 -9.16 0.55
CA PHE A 61 -30.22 -9.84 1.87
C PHE A 61 -31.61 -9.98 2.52
N LYS A 62 -32.68 -9.55 1.85
CA LYS A 62 -34.05 -9.83 2.30
C LYS A 62 -34.36 -11.32 2.22
N SER A 63 -35.28 -11.77 3.08
CA SER A 63 -35.84 -13.13 3.01
C SER A 63 -36.38 -13.39 1.60
N ARG A 64 -36.32 -14.65 1.17
CA ARG A 64 -36.96 -15.09 -0.07
C ARG A 64 -38.48 -14.93 0.03
N ASP A 65 -39.16 -14.96 -1.12
CA ASP A 65 -40.63 -14.85 -1.19
C ASP A 65 -41.36 -15.97 -0.42
N ASP A 66 -40.66 -17.08 -0.12
CA ASP A 66 -41.12 -18.18 0.72
C ASP A 66 -40.97 -17.92 2.25
N GLY A 67 -40.52 -16.73 2.65
CA GLY A 67 -40.29 -16.34 4.04
C GLY A 67 -39.00 -16.88 4.64
N THR A 68 -38.21 -17.67 3.92
CA THR A 68 -36.94 -18.19 4.42
C THR A 68 -35.86 -17.10 4.38
N SER A 69 -35.16 -16.92 5.49
CA SER A 69 -33.96 -16.06 5.51
C SER A 69 -32.92 -16.62 4.55
N ARG A 70 -32.37 -15.76 3.67
CA ARG A 70 -31.24 -16.14 2.85
C ARG A 70 -30.06 -16.45 3.77
N ARG A 71 -29.61 -17.71 3.78
CA ARG A 71 -28.46 -18.13 4.59
C ARG A 71 -27.16 -17.79 3.85
N GLY A 72 -26.32 -16.99 4.51
CA GLY A 72 -25.02 -16.59 3.97
C GLY A 72 -25.11 -15.45 2.96
N GLY A 73 -23.96 -15.09 2.40
CA GLY A 73 -23.81 -13.96 1.49
C GLY A 73 -22.87 -12.91 2.07
N ARG A 74 -21.89 -12.53 1.26
CA ARG A 74 -20.98 -11.43 1.50
C ARG A 74 -20.90 -10.64 0.20
N LEU A 75 -21.17 -9.35 0.29
CA LEU A 75 -20.94 -8.41 -0.79
C LEU A 75 -19.83 -7.47 -0.35
N SER A 76 -18.83 -7.27 -1.20
CA SER A 76 -17.75 -6.32 -0.96
C SER A 76 -17.62 -5.43 -2.18
N PHE A 77 -17.57 -4.11 -1.95
CA PHE A 77 -17.41 -3.10 -3.00
C PHE A 77 -16.71 -1.88 -2.40
N SER A 78 -16.39 -0.91 -3.26
CA SER A 78 -15.72 0.32 -2.86
C SER A 78 -16.64 1.51 -3.03
N LEU A 79 -16.65 2.40 -2.05
CA LEU A 79 -17.42 3.64 -2.11
C LEU A 79 -16.59 4.75 -1.46
N TYR A 80 -16.33 5.81 -2.20
CA TYR A 80 -15.61 7.00 -1.78
C TYR A 80 -14.26 6.68 -1.12
N GLY A 81 -13.46 5.82 -1.75
CA GLY A 81 -12.15 5.39 -1.23
C GLY A 81 -12.19 4.42 -0.04
N HIS A 82 -13.38 3.97 0.36
CA HIS A 82 -13.58 3.01 1.43
C HIS A 82 -13.97 1.64 0.87
N HIS A 83 -13.44 0.58 1.46
CA HIS A 83 -13.88 -0.78 1.23
C HIS A 83 -15.06 -1.11 2.15
N VAL A 84 -16.23 -1.31 1.56
CA VAL A 84 -17.46 -1.70 2.25
C VAL A 84 -17.64 -3.20 2.12
N THR A 85 -17.91 -3.87 3.23
CA THR A 85 -18.33 -5.28 3.21
C THR A 85 -19.65 -5.42 3.97
N VAL A 86 -20.65 -5.95 3.28
CA VAL A 86 -21.96 -6.28 3.85
C VAL A 86 -22.12 -7.80 3.90
N ARG A 87 -22.57 -8.30 5.05
CA ARG A 87 -22.86 -9.72 5.27
C ARG A 87 -24.37 -9.94 5.39
N GLY A 88 -24.82 -11.15 5.04
CA GLY A 88 -26.23 -11.53 5.08
C GLY A 88 -26.87 -11.59 6.47
N ASP A 89 -26.10 -11.38 7.53
CA ASP A 89 -26.62 -11.16 8.88
C ASP A 89 -26.89 -9.68 9.19
N GLY A 90 -26.69 -8.76 8.23
CA GLY A 90 -26.82 -7.31 8.41
C GLY A 90 -25.56 -6.62 8.96
N SER A 91 -24.45 -7.35 9.14
CA SER A 91 -23.19 -6.73 9.56
C SER A 91 -22.54 -5.99 8.40
N ILE A 92 -22.21 -4.71 8.62
CA ILE A 92 -21.52 -3.83 7.66
C ILE A 92 -20.17 -3.46 8.26
N THR A 93 -19.10 -3.56 7.47
CA THR A 93 -17.79 -3.05 7.84
C THR A 93 -17.29 -2.08 6.79
N VAL A 94 -16.86 -0.90 7.23
CA VAL A 94 -16.28 0.16 6.39
C VAL A 94 -14.82 0.34 6.80
N GLN A 95 -13.92 0.32 5.83
CA GLN A 95 -12.48 0.47 6.04
C GLN A 95 -11.93 1.44 5.00
N PRO A 96 -11.13 2.45 5.38
CA PRO A 96 -10.38 3.23 4.39
C PRO A 96 -9.49 2.31 3.56
N GLY A 97 -9.42 2.51 2.23
CA GLY A 97 -8.57 1.68 1.35
C GLY A 97 -7.12 1.65 1.79
N LEU A 98 -6.61 2.79 2.29
CA LEU A 98 -5.27 2.88 2.86
C LEU A 98 -5.09 2.06 4.15
N ALA A 99 -6.12 1.96 4.99
CA ALA A 99 -6.06 1.14 6.20
C ALA A 99 -5.98 -0.35 5.87
N ARG A 100 -6.65 -0.78 4.79
CA ARG A 100 -6.60 -2.15 4.29
C ARG A 100 -5.21 -2.52 3.75
N ILE A 101 -4.57 -1.63 2.99
CA ILE A 101 -3.18 -1.80 2.55
C ILE A 101 -2.24 -2.01 3.76
N LYS A 102 -2.44 -1.26 4.85
CA LYS A 102 -1.66 -1.43 6.09
C LYS A 102 -1.94 -2.76 6.83
N GLN A 103 -3.07 -3.41 6.59
CA GLN A 103 -3.46 -4.67 7.24
C GLN A 103 -3.14 -5.92 6.43
N LEU A 104 -3.19 -5.83 5.10
CA LEU A 104 -2.94 -6.97 4.21
C LEU A 104 -1.53 -6.95 3.63
N GLY A 105 -0.77 -5.87 3.85
CA GLY A 105 0.39 -5.57 3.03
C GLY A 105 -0.03 -5.01 1.68
N GLY A 106 0.92 -4.43 0.97
CA GLY A 106 0.67 -3.85 -0.34
C GLY A 106 1.89 -3.21 -0.96
N ASN A 107 1.84 -3.08 -2.28
CA ASN A 107 2.89 -2.51 -3.10
C ASN A 107 2.48 -1.10 -3.55
N LEU A 108 3.28 -0.10 -3.20
CA LEU A 108 3.04 1.30 -3.53
C LEU A 108 4.06 1.78 -4.54
N LEU A 109 3.62 2.48 -5.58
CA LEU A 109 4.52 3.18 -6.50
C LEU A 109 4.54 4.66 -6.14
N VAL A 110 5.72 5.24 -5.96
CA VAL A 110 5.90 6.68 -5.73
C VAL A 110 6.43 7.30 -7.02
N VAL A 111 5.68 8.23 -7.60
CA VAL A 111 6.00 8.89 -8.87
C VAL A 111 5.88 10.41 -8.77
N GLY A 112 6.35 11.11 -9.80
CA GLY A 112 6.35 12.56 -9.87
C GLY A 112 7.71 13.07 -10.30
N SER A 113 7.73 14.00 -11.27
CA SER A 113 8.95 14.70 -11.68
C SER A 113 9.28 15.81 -10.68
N VAL A 114 9.69 15.43 -9.47
CA VAL A 114 10.02 16.32 -8.35
C VAL A 114 11.46 16.08 -7.89
N PRO A 115 12.10 17.04 -7.18
CA PRO A 115 13.43 16.84 -6.62
C PRO A 115 13.51 15.65 -5.66
N ASP A 116 14.69 15.00 -5.57
CA ASP A 116 14.94 13.85 -4.68
C ASP A 116 14.55 14.13 -3.22
N SER A 117 14.73 15.37 -2.73
CA SER A 117 14.34 15.76 -1.37
C SER A 117 12.83 15.64 -1.12
N VAL A 118 12.01 15.88 -2.14
CA VAL A 118 10.55 15.73 -2.06
C VAL A 118 10.17 14.25 -2.02
N VAL A 119 10.79 13.44 -2.88
CA VAL A 119 10.62 11.97 -2.89
C VAL A 119 11.02 11.38 -1.54
N ASP A 120 12.15 11.81 -0.99
CA ASP A 120 12.66 11.36 0.30
C ASP A 120 11.70 11.72 1.43
N THR A 121 11.15 12.93 1.42
CA THR A 121 10.16 13.38 2.42
C THR A 121 8.88 12.54 2.33
N ALA A 122 8.36 12.30 1.12
CA ALA A 122 7.14 11.53 0.89
C ALA A 122 7.28 10.03 1.18
N SER A 123 8.44 9.45 0.87
CA SER A 123 8.69 8.01 1.02
C SER A 123 9.14 7.61 2.43
N THR A 124 9.75 8.52 3.20
CA THR A 124 10.25 8.23 4.57
C THR A 124 9.16 7.66 5.49
N PRO A 125 7.93 8.21 5.57
CA PRO A 125 6.86 7.64 6.38
C PRO A 125 6.50 6.18 6.03
N LEU A 126 6.74 5.76 4.78
CA LEU A 126 6.45 4.40 4.31
C LEU A 126 7.42 3.37 4.92
N LEU A 127 8.58 3.79 5.44
CA LEU A 127 9.50 2.97 6.23
C LEU A 127 8.99 2.63 7.63
N GLY A 128 7.85 3.21 8.03
CA GLY A 128 7.18 2.97 9.29
C GLY A 128 7.90 3.54 10.52
N GLU A 129 7.12 3.81 11.56
CA GLU A 129 7.58 4.34 12.85
C GLU A 129 8.64 3.43 13.51
N THR A 130 9.67 4.03 14.10
CA THR A 130 10.77 3.33 14.79
C THR A 130 10.42 2.85 16.19
N SER A 131 9.35 3.39 16.79
CA SER A 131 8.78 2.88 18.04
C SER A 131 8.20 1.48 17.89
N ARG A 132 7.89 1.04 16.67
CA ARG A 132 7.44 -0.32 16.36
C ARG A 132 8.62 -1.18 15.95
N ASN A 133 8.52 -2.48 16.18
CA ASN A 133 9.54 -3.46 15.82
C ASN A 133 9.57 -3.76 14.30
N ARG A 134 9.75 -2.72 13.48
CA ARG A 134 9.77 -2.84 12.01
C ARG A 134 11.06 -3.49 11.53
N THR A 135 10.92 -4.29 10.48
CA THR A 135 12.04 -4.81 9.68
C THR A 135 12.09 -4.03 8.38
N ARG A 136 13.25 -3.47 8.03
CA ARG A 136 13.40 -2.62 6.85
C ARG A 136 14.33 -3.29 5.84
N LEU A 137 13.89 -3.47 4.61
CA LEU A 137 14.68 -4.06 3.54
C LEU A 137 14.78 -3.05 2.39
N PHE A 138 16.00 -2.70 2.01
CA PHE A 138 16.28 -1.83 0.88
C PHE A 138 16.83 -2.66 -0.27
N ALA A 139 16.33 -2.40 -1.47
CA ALA A 139 16.91 -2.88 -2.72
C ALA A 139 17.49 -1.67 -3.47
N LEU A 140 18.80 -1.68 -3.70
CA LEU A 140 19.53 -0.63 -4.40
C LEU A 140 19.98 -1.15 -5.77
N HIS A 141 19.61 -0.44 -6.83
CA HIS A 141 20.03 -0.73 -8.21
C HIS A 141 20.85 0.45 -8.72
N ASP A 142 22.17 0.28 -8.83
CA ASP A 142 23.11 1.33 -9.23
C ASP A 142 23.03 2.60 -8.36
N ARG A 143 22.81 2.40 -7.06
CA ARG A 143 22.69 3.48 -6.07
C ARG A 143 23.63 3.25 -4.91
N SER A 144 24.08 4.33 -4.29
CA SER A 144 24.96 4.24 -3.13
C SER A 144 24.20 3.77 -1.89
N ILE A 145 24.84 2.91 -1.10
CA ILE A 145 24.41 2.53 0.26
C ILE A 145 24.11 3.76 1.14
N SER A 146 24.77 4.90 0.89
CA SER A 146 24.51 6.15 1.61
C SER A 146 23.05 6.64 1.48
N THR A 147 22.37 6.34 0.37
CA THR A 147 20.96 6.72 0.16
C THR A 147 20.05 5.98 1.13
N ALA A 148 20.23 4.65 1.27
CA ALA A 148 19.48 3.87 2.25
C ALA A 148 19.77 4.33 3.70
N ARG A 149 21.04 4.63 4.02
CA ARG A 149 21.41 5.17 5.34
C ARG A 149 20.77 6.54 5.62
N SER A 150 20.72 7.42 4.63
CA SER A 150 20.04 8.71 4.74
C SER A 150 18.56 8.54 5.04
N ARG A 151 17.86 7.69 4.27
CA ARG A 151 16.42 7.39 4.48
C ARG A 151 16.14 6.75 5.84
N LEU A 152 16.99 5.84 6.29
CA LEU A 152 16.91 5.28 7.64
C LEU A 152 17.05 6.37 8.71
N SER A 153 18.00 7.29 8.54
CA SER A 153 18.21 8.40 9.47
C SER A 153 17.02 9.37 9.49
N MET A 154 16.44 9.70 8.33
CA MET A 154 15.23 10.52 8.24
C MET A 154 14.03 9.86 8.93
N ALA A 155 13.93 8.53 8.86
CA ALA A 155 12.94 7.75 9.60
C ALA A 155 13.24 7.63 11.11
N GLY A 156 14.32 8.23 11.61
CA GLY A 156 14.76 8.13 13.01
C GLY A 156 15.32 6.76 13.39
N SER A 157 15.74 5.96 12.41
CA SER A 157 16.27 4.60 12.59
C SER A 157 17.80 4.61 12.51
N ILE A 158 18.45 4.03 13.52
CA ILE A 158 19.89 3.78 13.51
C ILE A 158 20.29 2.53 12.68
N GLY A 159 19.37 2.03 11.85
CA GLY A 159 19.56 0.84 11.02
C GLY A 159 19.25 -0.49 11.71
N LYS A 160 18.79 -0.49 12.97
CA LYS A 160 18.42 -1.74 13.67
C LYS A 160 17.31 -2.45 12.89
N ASN A 161 17.48 -3.76 12.67
CA ASN A 161 16.61 -4.59 11.84
C ASN A 161 16.47 -4.04 10.41
N ALA A 162 17.51 -3.39 9.89
CA ALA A 162 17.56 -2.96 8.51
C ALA A 162 18.59 -3.76 7.72
N TYR A 163 18.22 -4.07 6.49
CA TYR A 163 18.93 -4.93 5.55
C TYR A 163 18.99 -4.23 4.20
N ILE A 164 20.10 -4.38 3.48
CA ILE A 164 20.32 -3.79 2.15
C ILE A 164 20.78 -4.90 1.22
N VAL A 165 20.07 -5.07 0.10
CA VAL A 165 20.53 -5.81 -1.07
C VAL A 165 21.00 -4.78 -2.10
N ASP A 166 22.30 -4.80 -2.38
CA ASP A 166 23.02 -3.79 -3.15
C ASP A 166 23.51 -4.38 -4.48
N TYR A 167 22.94 -3.90 -5.59
CA TYR A 167 23.22 -4.38 -6.94
C TYR A 167 23.92 -3.28 -7.77
N HIS A 168 25.05 -3.63 -8.38
CA HIS A 168 25.85 -2.74 -9.22
C HIS A 168 26.13 -3.38 -10.58
N THR A 169 25.90 -2.63 -11.65
CA THR A 169 26.15 -3.06 -13.03
C THR A 169 27.62 -2.92 -13.46
N ASP A 170 28.41 -2.10 -12.75
CA ASP A 170 29.83 -1.86 -13.05
C ASP A 170 30.77 -2.59 -12.09
N SER A 171 31.71 -3.39 -12.65
CA SER A 171 32.70 -4.20 -11.91
C SER A 171 33.82 -3.39 -11.20
N ARG A 172 33.58 -2.12 -10.81
CA ARG A 172 34.57 -1.31 -10.08
C ARG A 172 34.23 -1.26 -8.59
N SER A 173 34.69 -2.28 -7.87
CA SER A 173 34.76 -2.26 -6.42
C SER A 173 35.91 -1.36 -5.94
N THR A 174 35.62 -0.40 -5.07
CA THR A 174 36.59 0.07 -4.08
C THR A 174 36.22 -0.52 -2.73
N VAL A 175 37.15 -1.29 -2.15
CA VAL A 175 37.03 -1.85 -0.80
C VAL A 175 37.70 -0.89 0.20
N ALA A 176 36.99 -0.53 1.26
CA ALA A 176 37.51 -0.14 2.59
C ALA A 176 36.32 -0.19 3.58
N GLU A 177 36.19 -1.29 4.33
CA GLU A 177 36.51 -1.44 5.77
C GLU A 177 35.56 -0.70 6.74
N ASP A 178 34.82 -1.45 7.56
CA ASP A 178 35.20 -1.65 8.97
C ASP A 178 34.35 -2.77 9.61
N SER A 179 35.02 -3.80 10.09
CA SER A 179 34.45 -5.02 10.67
C SER A 179 34.25 -4.87 12.18
N VAL A 180 33.50 -3.85 12.63
CA VAL A 180 33.06 -3.72 14.02
C VAL A 180 31.66 -3.08 14.09
N ARG A 181 30.63 -3.94 14.24
CA ARG A 181 29.22 -3.60 14.56
C ARG A 181 28.60 -2.40 13.82
N ILE A 182 28.09 -2.54 12.59
CA ILE A 182 27.28 -1.46 12.01
C ILE A 182 26.05 -2.00 11.28
N LEU A 183 24.89 -1.64 11.81
CA LEU A 183 23.59 -1.72 11.16
C LEU A 183 23.50 -0.64 10.06
N PRO A 184 22.91 -0.89 8.88
CA PRO A 184 22.21 -2.12 8.43
C PRO A 184 23.13 -3.27 7.99
N GLU A 185 22.59 -4.49 7.96
CA GLU A 185 23.20 -5.65 7.29
C GLU A 185 23.21 -5.43 5.77
N ILE A 186 24.33 -5.65 5.10
CA ILE A 186 24.51 -5.34 3.68
C ILE A 186 24.94 -6.59 2.94
N GLU A 187 24.25 -6.90 1.86
CA GLU A 187 24.58 -7.97 0.94
C GLU A 187 24.72 -7.41 -0.48
N ARG A 188 25.87 -7.66 -1.12
CA ARG A 188 26.17 -7.19 -2.47
C ARG A 188 25.96 -8.29 -3.49
N ILE A 189 25.45 -7.92 -4.66
CA ILE A 189 25.14 -8.83 -5.76
C ILE A 189 25.94 -8.41 -7.00
N ASP A 190 26.87 -9.27 -7.38
CA ASP A 190 27.74 -9.11 -8.56
C ASP A 190 27.24 -9.93 -9.76
N GLY A 191 25.91 -10.10 -9.86
CA GLY A 191 25.24 -10.98 -10.83
C GLY A 191 24.50 -10.23 -11.94
N ASP A 192 23.51 -10.88 -12.53
CA ASP A 192 22.56 -10.20 -13.41
C ASP A 192 21.34 -9.66 -12.64
N ILE A 193 20.39 -9.08 -13.37
CA ILE A 193 19.18 -8.51 -12.77
C ILE A 193 18.25 -9.60 -12.19
N ASP A 194 18.32 -10.83 -12.70
CA ASP A 194 17.56 -11.97 -12.17
C ASP A 194 18.15 -12.43 -10.84
N ASP A 195 19.48 -12.48 -10.71
CA ASP A 195 20.17 -12.73 -9.43
C ASP A 195 19.77 -11.68 -8.39
N PHE A 196 19.66 -10.41 -8.77
CA PHE A 196 19.22 -9.35 -7.87
C PHE A 196 17.77 -9.55 -7.41
N ARG A 197 16.85 -9.84 -8.33
CA ARG A 197 15.44 -10.16 -8.01
C ARG A 197 15.36 -11.34 -7.05
N ASP A 198 16.02 -12.43 -7.39
CA ASP A 198 15.97 -13.69 -6.66
C ASP A 198 16.56 -13.52 -5.26
N LYS A 199 17.61 -12.70 -5.13
CA LYS A 199 18.16 -12.31 -3.84
C LYS A 199 17.18 -11.51 -2.99
N ILE A 200 16.47 -10.54 -3.57
CA ILE A 200 15.44 -9.77 -2.85
C ILE A 200 14.37 -10.73 -2.30
N VAL A 201 13.83 -11.61 -3.15
CA VAL A 201 12.80 -12.59 -2.78
C VAL A 201 13.32 -13.55 -1.70
N ALA A 202 14.54 -14.07 -1.86
CA ALA A 202 15.16 -14.94 -0.87
C ALA A 202 15.35 -14.24 0.48
N THR A 203 15.72 -12.97 0.47
CA THR A 203 15.89 -12.16 1.69
C THR A 203 14.55 -11.94 2.39
N ILE A 204 13.48 -11.62 1.66
CA ILE A 204 12.13 -11.49 2.23
C ILE A 204 11.73 -12.77 2.97
N ARG A 205 11.84 -13.92 2.30
CA ARG A 205 11.45 -15.22 2.86
C ARG A 205 12.32 -15.63 4.05
N ARG A 206 13.63 -15.35 3.99
CA ARG A 206 14.55 -15.60 5.10
C ARG A 206 14.15 -14.80 6.34
N LEU A 207 13.93 -13.49 6.18
CA LEU A 207 13.59 -12.61 7.30
C LEU A 207 12.24 -12.96 7.93
N ASP A 208 11.27 -13.37 7.12
CA ASP A 208 9.97 -13.86 7.58
C ASP A 208 10.13 -15.14 8.43
N ALA A 209 10.87 -16.12 7.91
CA ALA A 209 11.15 -17.38 8.60
C ALA A 209 11.91 -17.19 9.92
N GLU A 210 12.92 -16.32 9.95
CA GLU A 210 13.70 -15.98 11.15
C GLU A 210 12.83 -15.37 12.26
N ARG A 211 11.68 -14.78 11.92
CA ARG A 211 10.73 -14.19 12.86
C ARG A 211 9.54 -15.07 13.19
N GLY A 212 9.40 -16.21 12.52
CA GLY A 212 8.25 -17.10 12.67
C GLY A 212 6.97 -16.56 12.01
N GLY A 213 7.12 -15.73 10.98
CA GLY A 213 6.02 -15.02 10.32
C GLY A 213 5.96 -13.55 10.74
N PHE A 214 5.91 -12.65 9.77
CA PHE A 214 5.72 -11.23 10.03
C PHE A 214 4.29 -10.91 10.48
N GLU A 215 4.17 -9.99 11.44
CA GLU A 215 2.91 -9.29 11.66
C GLU A 215 2.61 -8.37 10.47
N PRO A 216 1.31 -8.07 10.18
CA PRO A 216 0.94 -7.16 9.11
C PRO A 216 1.73 -5.85 9.10
N ALA A 217 2.33 -5.59 7.93
CA ALA A 217 3.15 -4.43 7.65
C ALA A 217 4.38 -4.27 8.58
N GLU A 218 4.82 -5.32 9.27
CA GLU A 218 6.08 -5.36 10.01
C GLU A 218 7.27 -5.18 9.08
N LEU A 219 7.28 -5.93 7.97
CA LEU A 219 8.25 -5.75 6.89
C LEU A 219 7.96 -4.47 6.10
N ARG A 220 9.01 -3.68 5.90
CA ARG A 220 9.03 -2.42 5.16
C ARG A 220 10.07 -2.51 4.06
N PHE A 221 9.61 -2.72 2.84
CA PHE A 221 10.47 -2.82 1.67
C PHE A 221 10.54 -1.47 0.93
N CYS A 222 11.76 -1.10 0.53
CA CYS A 222 12.06 0.10 -0.25
C CYS A 222 12.87 -0.30 -1.48
N PHE A 223 12.30 -0.14 -2.67
CA PHE A 223 13.08 -0.15 -3.91
C PHE A 223 13.50 1.28 -4.24
N ASP A 224 14.80 1.57 -4.14
CA ASP A 224 15.29 2.96 -4.10
C ASP A 224 14.98 3.77 -5.35
N THR A 225 15.13 3.15 -6.52
CA THR A 225 14.69 3.74 -7.79
C THR A 225 14.51 2.66 -8.85
N LEU A 226 13.35 2.66 -9.52
CA LEU A 226 13.09 1.84 -10.70
C LEU A 226 13.60 2.47 -11.99
N ARG A 227 14.10 3.71 -11.93
CA ARG A 227 14.47 4.47 -13.13
C ARG A 227 15.48 3.75 -14.03
N PRO A 228 16.63 3.25 -13.51
CA PRO A 228 17.57 2.54 -14.36
C PRO A 228 16.96 1.28 -14.97
N LEU A 229 16.09 0.58 -14.23
CA LEU A 229 15.42 -0.64 -14.70
C LEU A 229 14.49 -0.35 -15.89
N VAL A 230 13.64 0.67 -15.79
CA VAL A 230 12.67 1.01 -16.85
C VAL A 230 13.31 1.73 -18.05
N GLU A 231 14.48 2.35 -17.87
CA GLU A 231 15.21 3.02 -18.96
C GLU A 231 16.05 2.03 -19.80
N THR A 232 16.44 0.90 -19.22
CA THR A 232 17.37 -0.06 -19.86
C THR A 232 16.71 -1.34 -20.34
N HIS A 233 15.51 -1.68 -19.87
CA HIS A 233 14.81 -2.91 -20.20
C HIS A 233 13.41 -2.63 -20.77
N ASP A 234 12.87 -3.59 -21.52
CA ASP A 234 11.50 -3.52 -22.02
C ASP A 234 10.46 -3.84 -20.94
N ASP A 235 9.19 -3.48 -21.22
CA ASP A 235 8.08 -3.67 -20.28
C ASP A 235 7.93 -5.13 -19.82
N ALA A 236 8.21 -6.11 -20.69
CA ALA A 236 8.06 -7.53 -20.36
C ALA A 236 9.10 -8.00 -19.33
N LEU A 237 10.34 -7.53 -19.47
CA LEU A 237 11.41 -7.83 -18.52
C LEU A 237 11.19 -7.09 -17.20
N VAL A 238 10.80 -5.81 -17.24
CA VAL A 238 10.41 -5.07 -16.01
C VAL A 238 9.26 -5.78 -15.30
N ASP A 239 8.28 -6.29 -16.05
CA ASP A 239 7.14 -7.03 -15.51
C ASP A 239 7.59 -8.31 -14.80
N ALA A 240 8.43 -9.10 -15.47
CA ALA A 240 9.02 -10.34 -14.95
C ALA A 240 9.96 -10.11 -13.75
N PHE A 241 10.62 -8.96 -13.68
CA PHE A 241 11.44 -8.57 -12.55
C PHE A 241 10.58 -8.24 -11.32
N LEU A 242 9.56 -7.38 -11.48
CA LEU A 242 8.76 -6.88 -10.36
C LEU A 242 7.76 -7.92 -9.83
N GLY A 243 7.19 -8.76 -10.69
CA GLY A 243 6.15 -9.73 -10.34
C GLY A 243 6.50 -10.59 -9.12
N PRO A 244 7.61 -11.35 -9.14
CA PRO A 244 8.01 -12.20 -8.03
C PRO A 244 8.26 -11.45 -6.71
N ILE A 245 8.76 -10.22 -6.78
CA ILE A 245 8.98 -9.38 -5.59
C ILE A 245 7.65 -8.97 -4.98
N CYS A 246 6.73 -8.44 -5.81
CA CYS A 246 5.40 -8.01 -5.35
C CYS A 246 4.61 -9.17 -4.72
N GLU A 247 4.68 -10.36 -5.29
CA GLU A 247 4.01 -11.55 -4.73
C GLU A 247 4.66 -12.00 -3.42
N ALA A 248 6.00 -12.06 -3.34
CA ALA A 248 6.70 -12.40 -2.10
C ALA A 248 6.36 -11.44 -0.94
N LEU A 249 6.15 -10.15 -1.23
CA LEU A 249 5.74 -9.16 -0.25
C LEU A 249 4.29 -9.35 0.20
N LYS A 250 3.38 -9.71 -0.70
CA LYS A 250 1.99 -10.02 -0.37
C LYS A 250 1.90 -11.27 0.52
N ASP A 251 2.66 -12.31 0.21
CA ASP A 251 2.69 -13.58 0.96
C ASP A 251 3.00 -13.36 2.45
N VAL A 252 3.84 -12.37 2.75
CA VAL A 252 4.26 -12.03 4.12
C VAL A 252 3.55 -10.80 4.70
N SER A 253 2.49 -10.31 4.04
CA SER A 253 1.76 -9.09 4.42
C SER A 253 2.66 -7.86 4.61
N GLY A 254 3.73 -7.76 3.81
CA GLY A 254 4.71 -6.68 3.84
C GLY A 254 4.20 -5.40 3.18
N MET A 255 4.71 -4.26 3.64
CA MET A 255 4.47 -2.96 3.00
C MET A 255 5.69 -2.58 2.16
N ALA A 256 5.47 -2.35 0.88
CA ALA A 256 6.52 -2.03 -0.07
C ALA A 256 6.27 -0.72 -0.77
N HIS A 257 7.33 0.05 -0.98
CA HIS A 257 7.29 1.21 -1.85
C HIS A 257 8.43 1.17 -2.85
N TYR A 258 8.12 1.63 -4.06
CA TYR A 258 9.01 1.63 -5.20
C TYR A 258 9.02 3.04 -5.74
N VAL A 259 10.21 3.61 -5.89
CA VAL A 259 10.35 5.00 -6.33
C VAL A 259 10.63 5.03 -7.82
N LEU A 260 9.88 5.83 -8.57
CA LEU A 260 10.10 6.07 -9.99
C LEU A 260 9.86 7.57 -10.27
N PRO A 261 10.89 8.43 -10.13
CA PRO A 261 10.74 9.89 -10.08
C PRO A 261 10.61 10.49 -11.49
N ILE A 262 9.56 10.10 -12.19
CA ILE A 262 9.15 10.61 -13.50
C ILE A 262 7.65 10.91 -13.47
N GLU A 263 7.13 11.57 -14.52
CA GLU A 263 5.72 11.95 -14.61
C GLU A 263 4.78 10.74 -14.51
N TYR A 264 3.67 10.91 -13.77
CA TYR A 264 2.65 9.88 -13.55
C TYR A 264 2.04 9.35 -14.86
N ASP A 265 1.76 10.24 -15.81
CA ASP A 265 1.21 9.88 -17.12
C ASP A 265 2.29 9.48 -18.15
N SER A 266 3.52 9.18 -17.71
CA SER A 266 4.54 8.68 -18.63
C SER A 266 4.27 7.22 -19.05
N PRO A 267 4.65 6.81 -20.28
CA PRO A 267 4.51 5.43 -20.73
C PRO A 267 5.14 4.38 -19.78
N PRO A 268 6.35 4.58 -19.22
CA PRO A 268 6.94 3.62 -18.30
C PRO A 268 6.14 3.43 -17.00
N VAL A 269 5.54 4.50 -16.46
CA VAL A 269 4.66 4.39 -15.28
C VAL A 269 3.42 3.56 -15.64
N ARG A 270 2.73 3.89 -16.74
CA ARG A 270 1.53 3.15 -17.19
C ARG A 270 1.78 1.66 -17.41
N ALA A 271 2.96 1.28 -17.88
CA ALA A 271 3.31 -0.13 -18.11
C ALA A 271 3.30 -0.96 -16.81
N ILE A 272 3.65 -0.35 -15.67
CA ILE A 272 3.83 -1.07 -14.40
C ILE A 272 2.75 -0.80 -13.35
N THR A 273 1.87 0.21 -13.53
CA THR A 273 0.84 0.60 -12.55
C THR A 273 -0.05 -0.57 -12.10
N SER A 274 -0.34 -1.50 -13.01
CA SER A 274 -1.17 -2.69 -12.76
C SER A 274 -0.57 -3.68 -11.75
N LYS A 275 0.67 -3.48 -11.31
CA LYS A 275 1.31 -4.26 -10.24
C LYS A 275 1.13 -3.67 -8.84
N PHE A 276 0.86 -2.37 -8.73
CA PHE A 276 0.81 -1.65 -7.47
C PHE A 276 -0.62 -1.43 -6.97
N ASP A 277 -0.82 -1.64 -5.66
CA ASP A 277 -2.10 -1.49 -4.98
C ASP A 277 -2.49 -0.03 -4.80
N ALA A 278 -1.49 0.86 -4.72
CA ALA A 278 -1.67 2.29 -4.76
C ALA A 278 -0.50 3.00 -5.45
N ILE A 279 -0.77 4.19 -5.98
CA ILE A 279 0.24 5.10 -6.52
C ILE A 279 0.20 6.39 -5.72
N VAL A 280 1.35 6.83 -5.21
CA VAL A 280 1.57 8.14 -4.60
C VAL A 280 2.15 9.04 -5.68
N GLU A 281 1.33 9.94 -6.21
CA GLU A 281 1.74 10.95 -7.17
C GLU A 281 2.23 12.19 -6.43
N LEU A 282 3.41 12.69 -6.78
CA LEU A 282 4.02 13.88 -6.20
C LEU A 282 4.07 15.01 -7.23
N ARG A 283 3.85 16.24 -6.77
CA ARG A 283 4.06 17.44 -7.56
C ARG A 283 4.64 18.59 -6.73
N ALA A 284 5.18 19.58 -7.41
CA ALA A 284 5.39 20.89 -6.80
C ALA A 284 4.05 21.66 -6.84
N GLY A 285 3.51 22.00 -5.68
CA GLY A 285 2.35 22.89 -5.53
C GLY A 285 2.78 24.33 -5.24
N ASP A 286 1.81 25.24 -5.18
CA ASP A 286 2.05 26.67 -4.99
C ASP A 286 2.58 27.01 -3.58
N SER A 287 2.21 26.22 -2.57
CA SER A 287 2.58 26.43 -1.16
C SER A 287 3.68 25.48 -0.66
N GLY A 288 4.13 24.56 -1.52
CA GLY A 288 5.03 23.48 -1.13
C GLY A 288 4.79 22.23 -1.98
N PRO A 289 5.53 21.15 -1.72
CA PRO A 289 5.29 19.89 -2.40
C PRO A 289 3.99 19.24 -1.91
N GLU A 290 3.23 18.67 -2.83
CA GLU A 290 1.95 18.03 -2.56
C GLU A 290 1.99 16.58 -3.05
N GLN A 291 1.10 15.76 -2.48
CA GLN A 291 0.88 14.38 -2.88
C GLN A 291 -0.60 14.09 -3.14
N ARG A 292 -0.84 13.07 -3.95
CA ARG A 292 -2.15 12.50 -4.23
C ARG A 292 -2.06 10.98 -4.33
N TRP A 293 -3.07 10.28 -3.86
CA TRP A 293 -3.09 8.83 -3.82
C TRP A 293 -4.12 8.28 -4.80
N HIS A 294 -3.68 7.39 -5.70
CA HIS A 294 -4.53 6.59 -6.56
C HIS A 294 -4.63 5.18 -5.99
N LEU A 295 -5.79 4.83 -5.45
CA LEU A 295 -6.06 3.54 -4.82
C LEU A 295 -6.69 2.60 -5.85
N ARG A 296 -5.96 1.54 -6.23
CA ARG A 296 -6.38 0.65 -7.33
C ARG A 296 -7.60 -0.18 -6.98
N GLU A 297 -7.63 -0.79 -5.79
CA GLU A 297 -8.75 -1.67 -5.40
C GLU A 297 -10.09 -0.92 -5.36
N THR A 298 -10.06 0.36 -5.00
CA THR A 298 -11.26 1.19 -4.88
C THR A 298 -11.50 2.10 -6.08
N ASN A 299 -10.61 2.10 -7.08
CA ASN A 299 -10.57 3.07 -8.18
C ASN A 299 -10.74 4.54 -7.72
N TYR A 300 -10.19 4.86 -6.54
CA TYR A 300 -10.39 6.16 -5.90
C TYR A 300 -9.11 6.97 -5.99
N THR A 301 -9.23 8.23 -6.37
CA THR A 301 -8.12 9.19 -6.36
C THR A 301 -8.43 10.25 -5.31
N THR A 302 -7.52 10.46 -4.35
CA THR A 302 -7.69 11.54 -3.36
C THR A 302 -7.59 12.90 -4.03
N GLU A 303 -8.00 13.96 -3.34
CA GLU A 303 -7.54 15.30 -3.68
C GLU A 303 -6.03 15.43 -3.44
N TRP A 304 -5.44 16.53 -3.93
CA TRP A 304 -4.07 16.89 -3.58
C TRP A 304 -4.01 17.41 -2.15
N PHE A 305 -2.97 17.01 -1.41
CA PHE A 305 -2.72 17.48 -0.05
C PHE A 305 -1.21 17.59 0.21
N ASP A 306 -0.84 18.41 1.18
CA ASP A 306 0.56 18.64 1.55
C ASP A 306 1.26 17.35 2.02
N ILE A 307 2.58 17.27 1.77
CA ILE A 307 3.43 16.14 2.20
C ILE A 307 3.75 16.20 3.69
#